data_AF-A0A4Q3VR77-F1
#
_entry.id   AF-A0A4Q3VR77-F1
#
_cell.length_a   1.000
_cell.length_b   1.000
_cell.length_c   1.000
_cell.angle_alpha   90.00
_cell.angle_beta   90.00
_cell.angle_gamma   90.00
#
_symmetry.space_group_name_H-M   'P 1'
#
loop_
_entity.id
_entity.type
_entity.pdbx_description
1 polymer ?
#
loop_
_entity_poly.entity_id
_entity_poly.type
_entity_poly.pdbx_seq_one_letter_code
_entity_poly.pdbx_strand_id
1 'polypeptide(L)'
;MWLSCCRISIATSPTVTGGRRTKKAALGPPCRGRSRSVSREYTRRIVPARSRYQVLIRGLHAYAYHGVPDHEQATGHRYLLDVELTVDGTADRTDDVADTVSYAEVADVALRILGGERRRTLEFLSRDIAETVLALFPSVFSITVTLEKPFPPAPVIAEAMGVRFSLERDLKFEHRSEL
;
A
#
# COMPACT_ATOMS: atom_id res chain seq x y z
N MET A 1 -54.70 -2.11 -19.98
CA MET A 1 -54.63 -3.37 -20.75
C MET A 1 -54.54 -4.52 -19.76
N TRP A 2 -55.66 -5.22 -19.60
CA TRP A 2 -55.88 -6.61 -19.19
C TRP A 2 -55.10 -7.22 -18.00
N LEU A 3 -55.89 -7.51 -16.96
CA LEU A 3 -55.75 -8.67 -16.08
C LEU A 3 -55.83 -9.98 -16.90
N SER A 4 -55.10 -11.02 -16.48
CA SER A 4 -55.57 -12.43 -16.49
C SER A 4 -54.60 -13.24 -15.63
N CYS A 5 -54.97 -13.79 -14.46
CA CYS A 5 -55.96 -14.84 -14.21
C CYS A 5 -55.61 -16.18 -14.90
N CYS A 6 -55.06 -17.13 -14.14
CA CYS A 6 -55.48 -18.54 -14.10
C CYS A 6 -54.63 -19.31 -13.08
N ARG A 7 -55.12 -19.62 -11.88
CA ARG A 7 -56.02 -20.72 -11.47
C ARG A 7 -55.33 -22.09 -11.41
N ILE A 8 -55.33 -22.59 -10.16
CA ILE A 8 -55.04 -23.93 -9.65
C ILE A 8 -55.66 -25.05 -10.50
N SER A 9 -54.99 -26.18 -10.61
CA SER A 9 -55.68 -27.47 -10.70
C SER A 9 -54.91 -28.58 -9.96
N ILE A 10 -55.62 -29.25 -9.06
CA ILE A 10 -55.24 -30.41 -8.27
C ILE A 10 -55.81 -31.68 -8.93
N ALA A 11 -55.24 -32.82 -8.55
CA ALA A 11 -55.76 -34.19 -8.65
C ALA A 11 -55.32 -34.93 -9.93
N THR A 12 -55.03 -36.24 -9.93
CA THR A 12 -55.48 -37.36 -9.09
C THR A 12 -54.49 -38.53 -9.24
N SER A 13 -54.34 -39.33 -8.19
CA SER A 13 -53.58 -40.58 -8.12
C SER A 13 -54.09 -41.66 -9.10
N PRO A 14 -53.27 -42.68 -9.38
CA PRO A 14 -53.78 -44.04 -9.47
C PRO A 14 -53.06 -44.97 -8.48
N THR A 15 -53.85 -45.57 -7.61
CA THR A 15 -53.54 -46.83 -6.93
C THR A 15 -53.49 -47.97 -7.95
N VAL A 16 -52.39 -48.70 -8.00
CA VAL A 16 -52.34 -50.07 -8.55
C VAL A 16 -51.70 -51.00 -7.52
N THR A 17 -52.42 -52.09 -7.32
CA THR A 17 -52.36 -53.12 -6.29
C THR A 17 -51.48 -54.30 -6.70
N GLY A 18 -50.80 -54.90 -5.71
CA GLY A 18 -50.30 -56.29 -5.73
C GLY A 18 -48.89 -56.47 -6.31
N GLY A 19 -47.95 -57.22 -5.73
CA GLY A 19 -47.96 -58.08 -4.56
C GLY A 19 -47.07 -59.30 -4.80
N ARG A 20 -45.88 -59.37 -4.18
CA ARG A 20 -45.28 -60.52 -3.45
C ARG A 20 -43.75 -60.44 -3.38
N ARG A 21 -43.26 -60.60 -2.12
CA ARG A 21 -42.11 -61.41 -1.62
C ARG A 21 -40.88 -61.54 -2.53
N THR A 22 -39.64 -61.38 -2.11
CA THR A 22 -38.97 -61.36 -0.81
C THR A 22 -37.51 -61.07 -1.12
N LYS A 23 -36.81 -60.35 -0.24
CA LYS A 23 -35.49 -60.74 0.29
C LYS A 23 -35.16 -59.78 1.43
N LYS A 24 -35.07 -60.33 2.65
CA LYS A 24 -34.48 -59.65 3.80
C LYS A 24 -33.04 -59.28 3.41
N ALA A 25 -32.79 -58.02 3.07
CA ALA A 25 -31.45 -57.49 3.17
C ALA A 25 -31.19 -57.30 4.67
N ALA A 26 -30.28 -58.09 5.22
CA ALA A 26 -29.79 -57.89 6.57
C ALA A 26 -29.20 -56.48 6.64
N LEU A 27 -29.87 -55.60 7.36
CA LEU A 27 -29.28 -54.34 7.83
C LEU A 27 -28.16 -54.74 8.79
N GLY A 28 -26.92 -54.71 8.31
CA GLY A 28 -25.76 -54.65 9.19
C GLY A 28 -25.88 -53.44 10.12
N PRO A 29 -25.18 -53.42 11.27
CA PRO A 29 -25.24 -52.29 12.18
C PRO A 29 -24.91 -51.02 11.39
N PRO A 30 -25.63 -49.90 11.59
CA PRO A 30 -25.25 -48.65 10.96
C PRO A 30 -23.81 -48.40 11.37
N CYS A 31 -22.90 -48.40 10.39
CA CYS A 31 -21.55 -47.92 10.58
C CYS A 31 -21.72 -46.57 11.28
N ARG A 32 -21.36 -46.50 12.57
CA ARG A 32 -21.29 -45.23 13.27
C ARG A 32 -20.25 -44.44 12.50
N GLY A 33 -20.75 -43.63 11.56
CA GLY A 33 -19.99 -42.62 10.86
C GLY A 33 -19.47 -41.73 11.96
N ARG A 34 -18.27 -42.07 12.43
CA ARG A 34 -17.46 -41.21 13.26
C ARG A 34 -17.30 -40.00 12.36
N SER A 35 -18.09 -38.97 12.63
CA SER A 35 -17.95 -37.68 12.00
C SER A 35 -16.47 -37.39 12.13
N ARG A 36 -15.74 -37.49 11.01
CA ARG A 36 -14.38 -36.99 10.97
C ARG A 36 -14.60 -35.51 11.19
N SER A 37 -14.50 -35.06 12.43
CA SER A 37 -14.22 -33.69 12.76
C SER A 37 -12.93 -33.42 12.01
N VAL A 38 -13.06 -32.93 10.77
CA VAL A 38 -11.94 -32.33 10.06
C VAL A 38 -11.49 -31.27 11.03
N SER A 39 -10.36 -31.53 11.66
CA SER A 39 -9.91 -30.78 12.82
C SER A 39 -9.90 -29.33 12.42
N ARG A 40 -10.58 -28.54 13.24
CA ARG A 40 -10.74 -27.08 13.16
C ARG A 40 -9.40 -26.32 13.22
N GLU A 41 -8.29 -27.03 13.12
CA GLU A 41 -6.90 -26.62 13.36
C GLU A 41 -6.14 -26.24 12.07
N TYR A 42 -6.65 -26.55 10.87
CA TYR A 42 -5.87 -26.34 9.64
C TYR A 42 -5.96 -24.92 9.04
N THR A 43 -6.85 -24.05 9.52
CA THR A 43 -6.81 -22.63 9.14
C THR A 43 -6.15 -21.81 10.23
N ARG A 44 -4.84 -22.06 10.48
CA ARG A 44 -3.99 -20.95 10.93
C ARG A 44 -4.03 -19.93 9.81
N ARG A 45 -4.96 -18.97 9.92
CA ARG A 45 -5.02 -17.80 9.06
C ARG A 45 -3.62 -17.19 9.09
N ILE A 46 -2.90 -17.26 7.97
CA ILE A 46 -1.67 -16.50 7.78
C ILE A 46 -2.13 -15.05 7.66
N VAL A 47 -2.29 -14.37 8.80
CA VAL A 47 -2.56 -12.94 8.83
C VAL A 47 -1.23 -12.29 9.20
N PRO A 48 -0.46 -11.77 8.23
CA PRO A 48 0.75 -11.03 8.57
C PRO A 48 0.38 -9.84 9.46
N ALA A 49 1.20 -9.60 10.50
CA ALA A 49 0.92 -8.60 11.53
C ALA A 49 0.93 -7.16 10.97
N ARG A 50 1.76 -6.89 9.95
CA ARG A 50 1.81 -5.66 9.16
C ARG A 50 2.30 -5.99 7.75
N SER A 51 1.85 -5.24 6.75
CA SER A 51 2.33 -5.34 5.37
C SER A 51 3.27 -4.18 5.09
N ARG A 52 4.36 -4.47 4.38
CA ARG A 52 5.30 -3.45 3.90
C ARG A 52 4.97 -3.13 2.45
N TYR A 53 4.70 -1.87 2.15
CA TYR A 53 4.41 -1.40 0.80
C TYR A 53 5.17 -0.12 0.49
N GLN A 54 5.22 0.24 -0.80
CA GLN A 54 5.89 1.44 -1.27
C GLN A 54 4.89 2.47 -1.76
N VAL A 55 5.11 3.73 -1.37
CA VAL A 55 4.39 4.88 -1.90
C VAL A 55 5.35 5.62 -2.82
N LEU A 56 4.95 5.83 -4.08
CA LEU A 56 5.77 6.42 -5.12
C LEU A 56 5.16 7.76 -5.53
N ILE A 57 5.95 8.82 -5.43
CA ILE A 57 5.61 10.16 -5.90
C ILE A 57 6.66 10.52 -6.93
N ARG A 58 6.25 10.67 -8.19
CA ARG A 58 7.17 10.90 -9.30
C ARG A 58 6.75 12.12 -10.11
N GLY A 59 7.72 12.82 -10.67
CA GLY A 59 7.46 13.92 -11.59
C GLY A 59 7.11 15.25 -10.91
N LEU A 60 7.56 15.48 -9.66
CA LEU A 60 7.30 16.77 -9.02
C LEU A 60 8.23 17.82 -9.61
N HIS A 61 7.64 18.81 -10.27
CA HIS A 61 8.37 19.94 -10.82
C HIS A 61 8.23 21.17 -9.92
N ALA A 62 9.36 21.74 -9.53
CA ALA A 62 9.39 23.00 -8.82
C ALA A 62 10.47 23.94 -9.38
N TYR A 63 10.28 25.22 -9.14
CA TYR A 63 11.30 26.23 -9.41
C TYR A 63 11.94 26.65 -8.09
N ALA A 64 13.27 26.57 -8.02
CA ALA A 64 13.99 26.91 -6.80
C ALA A 64 15.33 27.61 -7.10
N TYR A 65 15.83 28.31 -6.08
CA TYR A 65 17.01 29.18 -6.16
C TYR A 65 18.20 28.55 -5.42
N HIS A 66 18.51 27.29 -5.74
CA HIS A 66 19.61 26.56 -5.12
C HIS A 66 20.82 26.49 -6.05
N GLY A 67 22.02 26.53 -5.47
CA GLY A 67 23.27 26.48 -6.24
C GLY A 67 24.47 27.00 -5.46
N VAL A 68 25.66 26.60 -5.89
CA VAL A 68 26.93 27.05 -5.33
C VAL A 68 27.31 28.45 -5.82
N PRO A 69 27.21 28.77 -7.12
CA PRO A 69 27.55 30.10 -7.61
C PRO A 69 26.46 31.12 -7.28
N ASP A 70 26.85 32.31 -6.81
CA ASP A 70 25.91 33.39 -6.46
C ASP A 70 25.04 33.83 -7.64
N HIS A 71 25.53 33.69 -8.87
CA HIS A 71 24.77 34.02 -10.09
C HIS A 71 23.66 32.99 -10.41
N GLU A 72 23.84 31.72 -10.06
CA GLU A 72 22.80 30.69 -10.24
C GLU A 72 21.64 30.91 -9.27
N GLN A 73 21.93 31.33 -8.04
CA GLN A 73 20.90 31.64 -7.04
C GLN A 73 20.05 32.87 -7.41
N ALA A 74 20.56 33.75 -8.26
CA ALA A 74 19.80 34.90 -8.78
C ALA A 74 18.82 34.50 -9.89
N THR A 75 19.22 33.56 -10.73
CA THR A 75 18.40 33.11 -11.87
C THR A 75 17.37 32.09 -11.42
N GLY A 76 17.79 31.05 -10.68
CA GLY A 76 16.92 29.94 -10.30
C GLY A 76 16.75 28.91 -11.42
N HIS A 77 16.52 27.66 -11.05
CA HIS A 77 16.42 26.54 -11.98
C HIS A 77 15.19 25.67 -11.67
N ARG A 78 14.78 24.90 -12.67
CA ARG A 78 13.76 23.86 -12.50
C ARG A 78 14.40 22.63 -11.89
N TYR A 79 13.71 22.05 -10.93
CA TYR A 79 14.06 20.80 -10.29
C TYR A 79 12.97 19.77 -10.57
N LEU A 80 13.40 18.55 -10.76
CA LEU A 80 12.58 17.36 -10.82
C LEU A 80 12.81 16.57 -9.53
N LEU A 81 11.75 16.24 -8.82
CA LEU A 81 11.79 15.55 -7.55
C LEU A 81 10.93 14.28 -7.64
N ASP A 82 11.54 13.16 -7.29
CA ASP A 82 10.87 11.89 -7.05
C ASP A 82 11.11 11.47 -5.60
N VAL A 83 10.06 10.97 -4.95
CA VAL A 83 10.08 10.49 -3.57
C VAL A 83 9.49 9.09 -3.52
N GLU A 84 10.25 8.16 -2.96
CA GLU A 84 9.83 6.78 -2.73
C GLU A 84 9.87 6.50 -1.23
N LEU A 85 8.74 6.08 -0.66
CA LEU A 85 8.60 5.79 0.76
C LEU A 85 8.33 4.31 0.95
N THR A 86 9.03 3.69 1.90
CA THR A 86 8.68 2.35 2.40
C THR A 86 7.89 2.51 3.67
N VAL A 87 6.64 2.05 3.67
CA VAL A 87 5.69 2.19 4.78
C VAL A 87 5.36 0.82 5.34
N ASP A 88 5.39 0.70 6.67
CA ASP A 88 4.90 -0.47 7.40
C ASP A 88 3.51 -0.15 7.97
N GLY A 89 2.45 -0.74 7.40
CA GLY A 89 1.07 -0.39 7.77
C GLY A 89 0.06 -1.53 7.59
N THR A 90 -1.21 -1.20 7.78
CA THR A 90 -2.36 -2.10 7.63
C THR A 90 -3.42 -1.60 6.64
N ALA A 91 -3.13 -0.51 5.93
CA ALA A 91 -4.03 0.12 4.97
C ALA A 91 -4.50 -0.87 3.86
N ASP A 92 -3.66 -1.83 3.50
CA ASP A 92 -4.00 -2.93 2.57
C ASP A 92 -5.12 -3.85 3.08
N ARG A 93 -5.46 -3.75 4.37
CA ARG A 93 -6.46 -4.57 5.05
C ARG A 93 -7.64 -3.78 5.59
N THR A 94 -7.41 -2.54 6.01
CA THR A 94 -8.45 -1.67 6.58
C THR A 94 -9.15 -0.81 5.55
N ASP A 95 -8.50 -0.53 4.41
CA ASP A 95 -9.00 0.39 3.38
C ASP A 95 -9.33 1.80 3.93
N ASP A 96 -8.66 2.19 5.02
CA ASP A 96 -8.80 3.51 5.63
C ASP A 96 -7.61 4.40 5.26
N VAL A 97 -7.92 5.62 4.83
CA VAL A 97 -6.91 6.65 4.50
C VAL A 97 -6.16 7.10 5.75
N ALA A 98 -6.77 7.00 6.94
CA ALA A 98 -6.12 7.31 8.20
C ALA A 98 -4.97 6.33 8.54
N ASP A 99 -5.01 5.11 8.02
CA ASP A 99 -4.00 4.08 8.26
C ASP A 99 -2.85 4.10 7.23
N THR A 100 -2.90 5.01 6.25
CA THR A 100 -1.86 5.19 5.22
C THR A 100 -1.17 6.55 5.32
N VAL A 101 -0.03 6.68 4.65
CA VAL A 101 0.68 7.94 4.53
C VAL A 101 0.09 8.70 3.35
N SER A 102 -0.41 9.92 3.60
CA SER A 102 -0.92 10.80 2.55
C SER A 102 0.21 11.27 1.65
N TYR A 103 0.25 10.76 0.41
CA TYR A 103 1.22 11.20 -0.59
C TYR A 103 1.08 12.70 -0.93
N ALA A 104 -0.12 13.28 -0.77
CA ALA A 104 -0.36 14.70 -1.00
C ALA A 104 0.39 15.55 0.04
N GLU A 105 0.30 15.18 1.32
CA GLU A 105 1.00 15.88 2.39
C GLU A 105 2.53 15.76 2.24
N VAL A 106 3.01 14.57 1.86
CA VAL A 106 4.44 14.36 1.57
C VAL A 106 4.91 15.25 0.43
N ALA A 107 4.15 15.32 -0.67
CA ALA A 107 4.47 16.17 -1.80
C ALA A 107 4.50 17.66 -1.40
N ASP A 108 3.52 18.12 -0.63
CA ASP A 108 3.45 19.50 -0.14
C ASP A 108 4.63 19.86 0.76
N VAL A 109 4.99 18.96 1.68
CA VAL A 109 6.17 19.13 2.55
C VAL A 109 7.44 19.23 1.71
N ALA A 110 7.63 18.34 0.75
CA ALA A 110 8.82 18.33 -0.07
C ALA A 110 8.92 19.57 -0.98
N LEU A 111 7.81 20.00 -1.59
CA LEU A 111 7.75 21.23 -2.39
C LEU A 111 7.99 22.48 -1.55
N ARG A 112 7.49 22.53 -0.32
CA ARG A 112 7.74 23.65 0.61
C ARG A 112 9.21 23.77 1.00
N ILE A 113 9.89 22.65 1.24
CA ILE A 113 11.33 22.65 1.53
C ILE A 113 12.12 23.09 0.29
N LEU A 114 11.77 22.55 -0.88
CA LEU A 114 12.39 22.87 -2.17
C LEU A 114 12.20 24.35 -2.56
N GLY A 115 11.04 24.95 -2.29
CA GLY A 115 10.78 26.37 -2.52
C GLY A 115 11.25 27.30 -1.41
N GLY A 116 11.80 26.74 -0.32
CA GLY A 116 12.13 27.46 0.89
C GLY A 116 13.52 28.09 0.89
N GLU A 117 14.26 27.85 1.97
CA GLU A 117 15.58 28.45 2.17
C GLU A 117 16.60 27.99 1.12
N ARG A 118 17.44 28.91 0.66
CA ARG A 118 18.43 28.61 -0.38
C ARG A 118 19.51 27.66 0.14
N ARG A 119 19.63 26.50 -0.49
CA ARG A 119 20.71 25.53 -0.25
C ARG A 119 21.76 25.59 -1.35
N ARG A 120 22.99 25.21 -1.00
CA ARG A 120 24.14 25.16 -1.93
C ARG A 120 24.24 23.84 -2.69
N THR A 121 23.85 22.74 -2.05
CA THR A 121 24.05 21.37 -2.57
C THR A 121 22.72 20.60 -2.60
N LEU A 122 22.60 19.67 -3.55
CA LEU A 122 21.41 18.83 -3.69
C LEU A 122 21.36 17.73 -2.63
N GLU A 123 22.54 17.30 -2.16
CA GLU A 123 22.73 16.31 -1.11
C GLU A 123 22.13 16.79 0.21
N PHE A 124 22.42 18.05 0.58
CA PHE A 124 21.87 18.63 1.80
C PHE A 124 20.34 18.78 1.70
N LEU A 125 19.86 19.27 0.55
CA LEU A 125 18.44 19.43 0.30
C LEU A 125 17.67 18.10 0.33
N SER A 126 18.22 17.06 -0.30
CA SER A 126 17.63 15.73 -0.32
C SER A 126 17.57 15.12 1.08
N ARG A 127 18.60 15.35 1.90
CA ARG A 127 18.61 14.96 3.31
C ARG A 127 17.57 15.73 4.12
N ASP A 128 17.48 17.05 3.97
CA ASP A 128 16.54 17.91 4.70
C ASP A 128 15.07 17.48 4.44
N ILE A 129 14.75 17.17 3.18
CA ILE A 129 13.47 16.58 2.80
C ILE A 129 13.27 15.22 3.47
N ALA A 130 14.27 14.33 3.40
CA ALA A 130 14.18 12.99 3.98
C ALA A 130 13.97 13.01 5.50
N GLU A 131 14.74 13.81 6.23
CA GLU A 131 14.64 13.94 7.68
C GLU A 131 13.30 14.54 8.10
N THR A 132 12.82 15.57 7.39
CA THR A 132 11.53 16.20 7.69
C THR A 132 10.36 15.24 7.46
N VAL A 133 10.36 14.50 6.34
CA VAL A 133 9.31 13.52 6.05
C VAL A 133 9.34 12.38 7.07
N LEU A 134 10.52 11.82 7.39
CA LEU A 134 10.61 10.78 8.42
C LEU A 134 10.14 11.28 9.79
N ALA A 135 10.39 12.54 10.14
CA ALA A 135 9.94 13.12 11.41
C ALA A 135 8.40 13.27 11.48
N LEU A 136 7.76 13.66 10.37
CA LEU A 136 6.32 13.87 10.30
C LEU A 136 5.51 12.57 10.20
N PHE A 137 6.08 11.52 9.60
CA PHE A 137 5.38 10.26 9.33
C PHE A 137 6.07 9.06 10.02
N PRO A 138 5.67 8.71 11.25
CA PRO A 138 6.27 7.60 12.00
C PRO A 138 6.13 6.23 11.35
N SER A 139 5.11 6.03 10.50
CA SER A 139 4.86 4.77 9.78
C SER A 139 5.85 4.52 8.64
N VAL A 140 6.64 5.52 8.25
CA VAL A 140 7.66 5.40 7.20
C VAL A 140 8.93 4.78 7.79
N PHE A 141 9.31 3.64 7.23
CA PHE A 141 10.53 2.91 7.58
C PHE A 141 11.77 3.46 6.87
N SER A 142 11.65 3.74 5.57
CA SER A 142 12.72 4.33 4.77
C SER A 142 12.18 5.25 3.70
N ILE A 143 13.01 6.20 3.29
CA ILE A 143 12.72 7.15 2.23
C ILE A 143 13.89 7.21 1.24
N THR A 144 13.57 7.25 -0.04
CA THR A 144 14.50 7.58 -1.12
C THR A 144 14.02 8.83 -1.81
N VAL A 145 14.89 9.83 -1.90
CA VAL A 145 14.65 11.09 -2.59
C VAL A 145 15.57 11.15 -3.79
N THR A 146 15.02 11.32 -4.99
CA THR A 146 15.79 11.57 -6.21
C THR A 146 15.50 12.99 -6.66
N LEU A 147 16.55 13.79 -6.80
CA LEU A 147 16.44 15.22 -7.07
C LEU A 147 17.36 15.57 -8.25
N GLU A 148 16.76 15.98 -9.35
CA GLU A 148 17.41 16.12 -10.64
C GLU A 148 17.19 17.51 -11.24
N LYS A 149 18.18 17.95 -12.02
CA LYS A 149 18.11 19.13 -12.86
C LYS A 149 17.97 18.65 -14.32
N PRO A 150 16.81 18.83 -14.97
CA PRO A 150 16.63 18.44 -16.38
C PRO A 150 17.48 19.28 -17.35
N PHE A 151 17.86 20.49 -16.96
CA PHE A 151 18.73 21.36 -17.76
C PHE A 151 19.94 21.79 -16.91
N PRO A 152 20.98 20.94 -16.80
CA PRO A 152 22.16 21.28 -16.04
C PRO A 152 22.93 22.42 -16.74
N PRO A 153 23.52 23.38 -15.99
CA PRO A 153 24.31 24.49 -16.54
C PRO A 153 25.73 24.06 -16.97
N ALA A 154 25.89 22.82 -17.41
CA ALA A 154 27.16 22.25 -17.87
C ALA A 154 27.17 22.17 -19.41
N PRO A 155 28.35 22.27 -20.06
CA PRO A 155 28.48 22.10 -21.51
C PRO A 155 28.40 20.62 -21.92
N VAL A 156 27.34 19.93 -21.50
CA VAL A 156 27.12 18.49 -21.70
C VAL A 156 25.68 18.28 -22.14
N ILE A 157 25.47 17.39 -23.11
CA ILE A 157 24.14 16.94 -23.51
C ILE A 157 23.76 15.78 -22.61
N ALA A 158 22.90 16.04 -21.62
CA ALA A 158 22.32 15.04 -20.73
C ALA A 158 20.82 15.32 -20.58
N GLU A 159 20.03 14.26 -20.39
CA GLU A 159 18.58 14.40 -20.13
C GLU A 159 18.31 14.99 -18.74
N ALA A 160 19.09 14.56 -17.74
CA ALA A 160 19.06 15.12 -16.40
C ALA A 160 20.38 14.83 -15.66
N MET A 161 20.69 15.65 -14.66
CA MET A 161 21.76 15.37 -13.69
C MET A 161 21.24 15.62 -12.28
N GLY A 162 21.53 14.72 -11.34
CA GLY A 162 20.96 14.82 -10.01
C GLY A 162 21.59 13.90 -8.98
N VAL A 163 20.96 13.87 -7.82
CA VAL A 163 21.36 13.07 -6.66
C VAL A 163 20.20 12.18 -6.27
N ARG A 164 20.52 10.92 -5.97
CA ARG A 164 19.62 10.00 -5.27
C ARG A 164 20.15 9.78 -3.85
N PHE A 165 19.33 10.08 -2.86
CA PHE A 165 19.65 9.95 -1.45
C PHE A 165 18.63 9.05 -0.76
N SER A 166 19.11 8.09 0.04
CA SER A 166 18.26 7.17 0.80
C SER A 166 18.57 7.26 2.29
N LEU A 167 17.53 7.30 3.11
CA LEU A 167 17.62 7.31 4.57
C LEU A 167 16.67 6.28 5.15
N GLU A 168 17.18 5.47 6.07
CA GLU A 168 16.41 4.47 6.81
C GLU A 168 16.33 4.87 8.28
N ARG A 169 15.19 4.59 8.91
CA ARG A 169 15.01 4.78 10.35
C ARG A 169 15.76 3.67 11.10
N ASP A 170 16.66 4.04 12.01
CA ASP A 170 17.34 3.05 12.85
C ASP A 170 16.37 2.46 13.89
N LEU A 171 16.05 1.18 13.77
CA LEU A 171 15.14 0.47 14.68
C LEU A 171 15.79 0.10 16.02
N LYS A 172 17.07 0.41 16.25
CA LYS A 172 17.83 -0.13 17.39
C LYS A 172 17.64 0.58 18.74
N PHE A 173 16.71 1.54 18.88
CA PHE A 173 16.67 2.41 20.06
C PHE A 173 15.42 2.32 20.97
N GLU A 174 14.58 1.29 20.85
CA GLU A 174 13.36 1.15 21.68
C GLU A 174 13.47 0.17 22.87
N HIS A 175 14.66 -0.35 23.20
CA HIS A 175 14.85 -1.32 24.31
C HIS A 175 15.88 -0.94 25.38
N ARG A 176 16.06 0.36 25.65
CA ARG A 176 16.80 0.83 26.84
C ARG A 176 16.18 2.08 27.44
N SER A 177 15.02 1.92 28.09
CA SER A 177 14.54 2.89 29.06
C SER A 177 13.50 2.27 29.99
N GLU A 178 13.87 1.16 30.63
CA GLU A 178 13.29 0.71 31.90
C GLU A 178 14.44 0.15 32.74
N LEU A 179 15.12 1.04 33.46
CA LEU A 179 15.95 0.74 34.63
C LEU A 179 15.54 1.70 35.76
#